data_AF-A0A1I3U7X5-F1
#
_entry.id   AF-A0A1I3U7X5-F1
#
_cell.length_a   1.000
_cell.length_b   1.000
_cell.length_c   1.000
_cell.angle_alpha   90.00
_cell.angle_beta   90.00
_cell.angle_gamma   90.00
#
_symmetry.space_group_name_H-M   'P 1'
#
loop_
_entity.id
_entity.type
_entity.pdbx_description
1 polymer ?
#
loop_
_entity_poly.entity_id
_entity_poly.type
_entity_poly.pdbx_seq_one_letter_code
_entity_poly.pdbx_strand_id
1 'polypeptide(L)'
;MLHSYGTRSQMLIAQASAYLALGEPEGAAQALRPVLELPPEQRLEPVTRRIRELADVMARSRMANSAPAVALQSEAEAFCMESVPRRIALSPGTAGT
;
A
#
# COMPACT_ATOMS: atom_id res chain seq x y z
N MET A 1 -11.18 6.80 -16.81
CA MET A 1 -11.23 7.30 -15.42
C MET A 1 -10.04 6.84 -14.56
N LEU A 2 -9.00 6.19 -15.09
CA LEU A 2 -7.86 5.70 -14.29
C LEU A 2 -6.83 6.81 -13.94
N HIS A 3 -6.71 7.84 -14.78
CA HIS A 3 -5.71 8.91 -14.62
C HIS A 3 -5.96 9.81 -13.41
N SER A 4 -7.21 10.18 -13.11
CA SER A 4 -7.54 11.03 -11.95
C SER A 4 -7.31 10.31 -10.62
N TYR A 5 -7.51 9.00 -10.62
CA TYR A 5 -7.33 8.18 -9.42
C TYR A 5 -5.84 8.04 -9.06
N GLY A 6 -4.97 7.82 -10.04
CA GLY A 6 -3.51 7.76 -9.82
C GLY A 6 -2.94 9.02 -9.18
N THR A 7 -3.32 10.23 -9.66
CA THR A 7 -2.89 11.50 -9.07
C THR A 7 -3.37 11.65 -7.62
N ARG A 8 -4.62 11.25 -7.34
CA ARG A 8 -5.17 11.30 -5.98
C ARG A 8 -4.41 10.38 -5.02
N SER A 9 -4.10 9.15 -5.43
CA SER A 9 -3.31 8.23 -4.60
C SER A 9 -1.92 8.79 -4.29
N GLN A 10 -1.24 9.40 -5.28
CA GLN A 10 0.08 10.00 -5.06
C GLN A 10 0.02 11.16 -4.04
N MET A 11 -1.01 12.01 -4.11
CA MET A 11 -1.19 13.08 -3.12
C MET A 11 -1.44 12.55 -1.71
N LEU A 12 -2.28 11.51 -1.57
CA LEU A 12 -2.58 10.90 -0.27
C LEU A 12 -1.35 10.22 0.35
N ILE A 13 -0.54 9.54 -0.47
CA ILE A 13 0.74 8.94 -0.04
C ILE A 13 1.73 10.02 0.39
N ALA A 14 1.84 11.13 -0.36
CA ALA A 14 2.69 12.26 0.01
C ALA A 14 2.23 12.91 1.34
N GLN A 15 0.92 13.07 1.53
CA GLN A 15 0.34 13.60 2.76
C GLN A 15 0.64 12.70 3.96
N ALA A 16 0.49 11.37 3.80
CA ALA A 16 0.83 10.42 4.85
C ALA A 16 2.32 10.47 5.21
N SER A 17 3.20 10.61 4.23
CA SER A 17 4.63 10.78 4.44
C SER A 17 4.94 12.04 5.26
N ALA A 18 4.23 13.14 5.00
CA ALA A 18 4.38 14.37 5.78
C ALA A 18 3.94 14.20 7.24
N TYR A 19 2.82 13.52 7.49
CA TYR A 19 2.37 13.21 8.85
C TYR A 19 3.38 12.35 9.62
N LEU A 20 3.97 11.33 8.98
CA LEU A 20 5.02 10.52 9.58
C LEU A 20 6.27 11.35 9.93
N ALA A 21 6.64 12.31 9.08
CA ALA A 21 7.76 13.21 9.34
C ALA A 21 7.49 14.16 10.53
N LEU A 22 6.22 14.51 10.76
CA LEU A 22 5.78 15.32 11.89
C LEU A 22 5.56 14.51 13.18
N GLY A 23 5.63 13.18 13.12
CA GLY A 23 5.38 12.32 14.28
C GLY A 23 3.88 12.08 14.57
N GLU A 24 3.03 12.16 13.55
CA GLU A 24 1.57 12.06 13.63
C GLU A 24 1.06 10.78 12.93
N PRO A 25 1.23 9.58 13.51
CA PRO A 25 0.93 8.32 12.84
C PRO A 25 -0.57 8.13 12.57
N GLU A 26 -1.46 8.65 13.43
CA GLU A 26 -2.90 8.70 13.18
C GLU A 26 -3.24 9.52 11.92
N GLY A 27 -2.60 10.68 11.74
CA GLY A 27 -2.78 11.50 10.54
C GLY A 27 -2.32 10.76 9.28
N ALA A 28 -1.23 10.01 9.37
CA ALA A 28 -0.75 9.18 8.27
C ALA A 28 -1.75 8.06 7.92
N ALA A 29 -2.35 7.40 8.92
CA ALA A 29 -3.34 6.36 8.72
C ALA A 29 -4.62 6.90 8.06
N GLN A 30 -5.11 8.05 8.54
CA GLN A 30 -6.29 8.69 7.95
C GLN A 30 -6.06 9.09 6.49
N ALA A 31 -4.86 9.61 6.16
CA ALA A 31 -4.51 9.97 4.79
C ALA A 31 -4.41 8.74 3.87
N LEU A 32 -3.93 7.60 4.35
CA LEU A 32 -3.75 6.37 3.55
C LEU A 32 -5.02 5.56 3.35
N ARG A 33 -6.00 5.61 4.26
CA ARG A 33 -7.24 4.83 4.17
C ARG A 33 -7.87 4.77 2.77
N PRO A 34 -8.08 5.88 2.05
CA PRO A 34 -8.71 5.84 0.73
C PRO A 34 -7.89 5.11 -0.33
N VAL A 35 -6.57 4.96 -0.13
CA VAL A 35 -5.68 4.18 -0.99
C VAL A 35 -5.72 2.70 -0.60
N LEU A 36 -5.75 2.40 0.70
CA LEU A 36 -5.83 1.02 1.21
C LEU A 36 -7.19 0.37 0.89
N GLU A 37 -8.26 1.16 0.85
CA GLU A 37 -9.62 0.73 0.48
C GLU A 37 -9.82 0.53 -1.04
N LEU A 38 -8.77 0.70 -1.85
CA LEU A 38 -8.85 0.45 -3.28
C LEU A 38 -9.24 -0.98 -3.60
N PRO A 39 -10.15 -1.20 -4.58
CA PRO A 39 -10.34 -2.53 -5.14
C PRO A 39 -9.06 -2.98 -5.87
N PRO A 40 -8.73 -4.28 -5.85
CA PRO A 40 -7.47 -4.83 -6.38
C PRO A 40 -7.21 -4.47 -7.84
N GLU A 41 -8.26 -4.31 -8.66
CA GLU A 41 -8.18 -3.92 -10.07
C GLU A 41 -7.64 -2.50 -10.27
N GLN A 42 -7.71 -1.65 -9.23
CA GLN A 42 -7.23 -0.27 -9.22
C GLN A 42 -5.90 -0.12 -8.45
N ARG A 43 -5.40 -1.19 -7.83
CA ARG A 43 -4.11 -1.22 -7.11
C ARG A 43 -2.97 -1.39 -8.12
N LEU A 44 -2.73 -0.34 -8.90
CA LEU A 44 -1.69 -0.33 -9.93
C LEU A 44 -0.30 -0.50 -9.30
N GLU A 45 0.61 -1.17 -10.01
CA GLU A 45 1.99 -1.44 -9.55
C GLU A 45 2.71 -0.20 -8.98
N PRO A 46 2.62 1.01 -9.58
CA PRO A 46 3.24 2.20 -9.02
C PRO A 46 2.70 2.60 -7.64
N VAL A 47 1.42 2.37 -7.39
CA VAL A 47 0.76 2.65 -6.10
C VAL A 47 1.22 1.63 -5.06
N THR A 48 1.17 0.34 -5.40
CA THR A 48 1.62 -0.74 -4.51
C THR A 48 3.09 -0.58 -4.13
N ARG A 49 3.96 -0.22 -5.08
CA ARG A 49 5.38 0.04 -4.80
C ARG A 49 5.56 1.19 -3.81
N ARG A 50 4.80 2.28 -3.95
CA ARG A 50 4.91 3.42 -3.03
C ARG A 50 4.37 3.13 -1.64
N ILE A 51 3.33 2.31 -1.52
CA ILE A 51 2.86 1.80 -0.23
C ILE A 51 3.95 0.98 0.46
N ARG A 52 4.67 0.10 -0.26
CA ARG A 52 5.81 -0.64 0.30
C ARG A 52 6.93 0.28 0.80
N GLU A 53 7.33 1.24 -0.02
CA GLU A 53 8.36 2.21 0.36
C GLU A 53 7.96 2.99 1.63
N LEU A 54 6.67 3.32 1.76
CA LEU A 54 6.16 4.01 2.95
C LEU A 54 6.17 3.11 4.19
N ALA A 55 5.79 1.83 4.05
CA ALA A 55 5.87 0.85 5.13
C ALA A 55 7.32 0.68 5.64
N ASP A 56 8.30 0.65 4.73
CA ASP A 56 9.73 0.60 5.09
C ASP A 56 10.17 1.86 5.86
N VAL A 57 9.69 3.04 5.46
CA VAL A 57 9.97 4.30 6.16
C VAL A 57 9.36 4.28 7.57
N MET A 58 8.13 3.79 7.70
CA MET A 58 7.47 3.65 9.00
C MET A 58 8.19 2.70 9.94
N ALA A 59 8.63 1.54 9.43
CA ALA A 59 9.38 0.55 10.21
C ALA A 59 10.72 1.10 10.75
N ARG A 60 11.28 2.10 10.07
CA ARG A 60 12.53 2.78 10.47
C ARG A 60 12.30 4.06 11.28
N SER A 61 11.05 4.49 11.46
CA SER A 61 10.73 5.69 12.22
C SER A 61 10.89 5.44 13.72
N ARG A 62 11.19 6.50 14.50
CA ARG A 62 11.18 6.44 15.98
C ARG A 62 9.83 5.97 16.55
N MET A 63 8.77 6.06 15.77
CA MET A 63 7.42 5.66 16.15
C MET A 63 7.05 4.25 15.70
N ALA A 64 7.98 3.47 15.14
CA ALA A 64 7.69 2.14 14.60
C ALA A 64 6.97 1.20 15.58
N ASN A 65 7.19 1.39 16.89
CA ASN A 65 6.61 0.56 17.95
C ASN A 65 5.31 1.14 18.53
N SER A 66 4.81 2.28 18.03
CA SER A 66 3.52 2.79 18.49
C SER A 66 2.40 1.92 17.92
N ALA A 67 1.36 1.67 18.73
CA ALA A 67 0.18 0.93 18.29
C ALA A 67 -0.39 1.40 16.92
N PRO A 68 -0.55 2.70 16.65
CA PRO A 68 -1.05 3.16 15.35
C PRO A 68 -0.07 2.91 14.20
N ALA A 69 1.25 3.02 14.44
CA ALA A 69 2.24 2.74 13.40
C ALA A 69 2.30 1.24 13.04
N VAL A 70 2.18 0.36 14.04
CA VAL A 70 2.14 -1.09 13.83
C VAL A 70 0.88 -1.52 13.08
N ALA A 71 -0.28 -0.96 13.45
CA ALA A 71 -1.54 -1.21 12.75
C ALA A 71 -1.45 -0.80 11.27
N LEU A 72 -0.96 0.42 11.02
CA LEU A 72 -0.83 0.94 9.66
C LEU A 72 0.22 0.17 8.83
N GLN A 73 1.33 -0.30 9.42
CA GLN A 73 2.26 -1.20 8.75
C GLN A 73 1.58 -2.51 8.34
N SER A 74 0.80 -3.10 9.24
CA SER A 74 0.08 -4.36 8.98
C SER A 74 -0.94 -4.21 7.83
N GLU A 75 -1.67 -3.10 7.80
CA GLU A 75 -2.61 -2.80 6.71
C GLU A 75 -1.89 -2.59 5.36
N ALA A 76 -0.76 -1.86 5.37
CA ALA A 76 0.05 -1.63 4.18
C ALA A 76 0.65 -2.93 3.62
N GLU A 77 1.12 -3.83 4.49
CA GLU A 77 1.63 -5.15 4.10
C GLU A 77 0.53 -6.03 3.51
N ALA A 78 -0.63 -6.10 4.17
CA ALA A 78 -1.79 -6.85 3.69
C ALA A 78 -2.23 -6.35 2.30
N PHE A 79 -2.34 -5.03 2.14
CA PHE A 79 -2.63 -4.40 0.85
C PHE A 79 -1.64 -4.85 -0.23
N CYS A 80 -0.35 -4.85 0.09
CA CYS A 80 0.71 -5.23 -0.85
C CYS A 80 0.69 -6.72 -1.20
N MET A 81 0.35 -7.60 -0.26
CA MET A 81 0.21 -9.04 -0.51
C MET A 81 -0.99 -9.35 -1.42
N GLU A 82 -2.11 -8.68 -1.19
CA GLU A 82 -3.33 -8.83 -1.99
C GLU A 82 -3.23 -8.21 -3.38
N SER A 83 -2.38 -7.18 -3.55
CA SER A 83 -2.14 -6.52 -4.84
C SER A 83 -1.23 -7.30 -5.78
N VAL A 84 -0.50 -8.30 -5.29
CA VAL A 84 0.32 -9.14 -6.19
C VAL A 84 -0.65 -9.86 -7.11
N PRO A 85 -0.58 -9.69 -8.44
CA PRO A 85 -1.36 -10.51 -9.33
C PRO A 85 -0.96 -11.95 -9.03
N ARG A 86 -1.87 -12.72 -8.43
CA ARG A 86 -1.72 -14.16 -8.34
C ARG A 86 -1.67 -14.62 -9.78
N ARG A 87 -0.46 -14.71 -10.32
CA ARG A 87 -0.16 -15.34 -11.59
C ARG A 87 -0.51 -16.78 -11.35
N ILE A 88 -1.80 -17.11 -11.48
CA ILE A 88 -2.26 -18.49 -11.47
C ILE A 88 -1.45 -19.11 -12.58
N ALA A 89 -0.48 -19.93 -12.19
CA ALA A 89 0.20 -20.83 -13.09
C ALA A 89 -0.85 -21.85 -13.53
N LEU A 90 -1.68 -21.46 -14.49
CA LEU A 90 -2.31 -22.41 -15.39
C LEU A 90 -1.17 -22.89 -16.29
N SER A 91 -0.44 -23.91 -15.84
CA SER A 91 0.19 -24.81 -16.79
C SER A 91 -0.95 -25.63 -17.40
N PRO A 92 -1.28 -25.48 -18.69
CA PRO A 92 -2.02 -26.51 -19.39
C PRO A 92 -1.08 -27.70 -19.54
N GLY A 93 -1.03 -28.55 -18.52
CA GLY A 93 -0.48 -29.90 -18.64
C GLY A 93 -1.44 -30.76 -19.45
N THR A 94 -1.63 -30.43 -20.73
CA THR A 94 -2.29 -31.27 -21.72
C THR A 94 -1.38 -31.40 -22.94
N ALA A 95 -0.60 -32.48 -22.95
CA ALA A 95 -0.13 -33.22 -24.13
C ALA A 95 0.41 -34.53 -23.55
N GLY A 96 -0.29 -35.67 -23.72
CA GLY A 96 -0.09 -36.59 -24.84
C GLY A 96 1.15 -37.44 -24.55
N THR A 97 1.12 -38.78 -24.46
CA THR A 97 0.45 -39.78 -25.31
C THR A 97 0.21 -41.05 -24.49
#